data_AF-A0A4Y2T0C6-F1
#
_entry.id   AF-A0A4Y2T0C6-F1
#
_cell.length_a   1.000
_cell.length_b   1.000
_cell.length_c   1.000
_cell.angle_alpha   90.00
_cell.angle_beta   90.00
_cell.angle_gamma   90.00
#
_symmetry.space_group_name_H-M   'P 1'
#
loop_
_entity.id
_entity.type
_entity.pdbx_description
1 polymer ?
#
loop_
_entity_poly.entity_id
_entity_poly.type
_entity_poly.pdbx_seq_one_letter_code
_entity_poly.pdbx_strand_id
1 'polypeptide(L)'
;MGSLIPDIDKLSEYARFLILSIPDGKLEKMSPFAIEKGLAGIGGSPKSVKKLRSGDLLLETNSAVQTKSFLLAKSFLNNPVTVTLHRTLNSCRGVISDNELMKSTEEEILEGLSSQGVTTVKRIFMKKGTTLVATKHVILTFNTTKLPSTVKAGYIYCKTRLYIPKPIRCQRFGHSRTASRGRQTCCKCASVDHPTSDCQSAELLCANCKQHHSADSKDCPQWKKEKQIQEV
;
A
#
# COMPACT_ATOMS: atom_id res chain seq x y z
N MET A 1 -18.55 -6.30 24.78
CA MET A 1 -17.44 -6.75 23.92
C MET A 1 -16.44 -5.61 23.84
N GLY A 2 -15.36 -5.68 24.60
CA GLY A 2 -14.37 -4.61 24.70
C GLY A 2 -13.69 -4.39 23.36
N SER A 3 -13.72 -3.15 22.88
CA SER A 3 -12.87 -2.69 21.78
C SER A 3 -11.42 -2.97 22.18
N LEU A 4 -10.74 -3.82 21.41
CA LEU A 4 -9.29 -3.96 21.46
C LEU A 4 -8.69 -2.57 21.19
N ILE A 5 -8.37 -1.83 22.25
CA ILE A 5 -7.58 -0.61 22.14
C ILE A 5 -6.25 -1.09 21.56
N PRO A 6 -5.89 -0.69 20.33
CA PRO A 6 -4.61 -1.09 19.80
C PRO A 6 -3.54 -0.56 20.74
N ASP A 7 -2.58 -1.40 21.08
CA ASP A 7 -1.48 -1.05 21.96
C ASP A 7 -0.69 0.12 21.34
N ILE A 8 -0.99 1.33 21.81
CA ILE A 8 -0.44 2.59 21.27
C ILE A 8 1.08 2.58 21.40
N ASP A 9 1.62 1.95 22.45
CA ASP A 9 3.06 1.82 22.63
C ASP A 9 3.67 1.06 21.47
N LYS A 10 3.16 -0.14 21.19
CA LYS A 10 3.61 -0.95 20.05
C LYS A 10 3.40 -0.25 18.70
N LEU A 11 2.28 0.43 18.50
CA LEU A 11 2.03 1.19 17.26
C LEU A 11 3.06 2.30 17.06
N SER A 12 3.39 3.01 18.14
CA SER A 12 4.28 4.15 18.09
C SER A 12 5.73 3.76 17.74
N GLU A 13 6.13 2.51 18.01
CA GLU A 13 7.47 2.02 17.65
C GLU A 13 7.71 2.04 16.14
N TYR A 14 6.72 1.67 15.33
CA TYR A 14 6.88 1.48 13.89
C TYR A 14 6.17 2.51 13.02
N ALA A 15 5.02 3.04 13.45
CA ALA A 15 4.23 3.95 12.63
C ALA A 15 4.85 5.35 12.58
N ARG A 16 4.92 5.96 11.40
CA ARG A 16 5.36 7.35 11.22
C ARG A 16 4.36 8.22 10.49
N PHE A 17 3.43 7.62 9.75
CA PHE A 17 2.43 8.36 8.99
C PHE A 17 1.07 8.30 9.66
N LEU A 18 0.53 9.45 10.05
CA LEU A 18 -0.75 9.57 10.74
C LEU A 18 -1.72 10.43 9.92
N ILE A 19 -3.02 10.18 10.07
CA ILE A 19 -4.09 11.04 9.60
C ILE A 19 -4.71 11.72 10.82
N LEU A 20 -4.67 13.05 10.84
CA LEU A 20 -5.36 13.88 11.81
C LEU A 20 -6.61 14.47 11.16
N SER A 21 -7.75 14.14 11.74
CA SER A 21 -9.08 14.54 11.28
C SER A 21 -9.81 15.30 12.38
N ILE A 22 -10.44 16.42 12.00
CA ILE A 22 -11.36 17.17 12.86
C ILE A 22 -12.76 17.06 12.24
N PRO A 23 -13.80 16.78 13.04
CA PRO A 23 -15.18 16.77 12.54
C PRO A 23 -15.58 18.07 11.82
N ASP A 24 -16.55 17.95 10.92
CA ASP A 24 -17.19 19.06 10.20
C ASP A 24 -16.26 19.92 9.33
N GLY A 25 -15.09 19.40 8.95
CA GLY A 25 -14.17 20.10 8.04
C GLY A 25 -13.59 21.41 8.62
N LYS A 26 -13.64 21.60 9.94
CA LYS A 26 -13.17 22.85 10.60
C LYS A 26 -11.69 23.16 10.33
N LEU A 27 -10.89 22.13 10.07
CA LEU A 27 -9.49 22.25 9.63
C LEU A 27 -9.33 23.15 8.40
N GLU A 28 -10.31 23.18 7.49
CA GLU A 28 -10.20 23.97 6.27
C GLU A 28 -10.28 25.48 6.52
N LYS A 29 -10.93 25.87 7.62
CA LYS A 29 -11.14 27.26 8.02
C LYS A 29 -10.02 27.77 8.92
N MET A 30 -9.08 26.92 9.31
CA MET A 30 -7.96 27.29 10.18
C MET A 30 -6.77 27.81 9.37
N SER A 31 -6.08 28.82 9.90
CA SER A 31 -4.86 29.33 9.27
C SER A 31 -3.71 28.32 9.41
N PRO A 32 -2.77 28.27 8.44
CA PRO A 32 -1.60 27.40 8.52
C PRO A 32 -0.79 27.60 9.81
N PHE A 33 -0.66 28.85 10.28
CA PHE A 33 0.05 29.18 11.52
C PHE A 33 -0.66 28.68 12.78
N ALA A 34 -2.00 28.71 12.80
CA ALA A 34 -2.76 28.14 13.91
C ALA A 34 -2.60 26.62 13.96
N ILE A 35 -2.63 25.96 12.79
CA ILE A 35 -2.39 24.52 12.66
C ILE A 35 -0.99 24.16 13.19
N GLU A 36 0.04 24.89 12.77
CA GLU A 36 1.41 24.67 13.23
C GLU A 36 1.53 24.77 14.76
N LYS A 37 0.96 25.82 15.36
CA LYS A 37 0.91 25.96 16.83
C LYS A 37 0.16 24.82 17.51
N GLY A 38 -0.97 24.38 16.93
CA GLY A 38 -1.75 23.25 17.43
C GLY A 38 -0.95 21.94 17.42
N LEU A 39 -0.22 21.67 16.33
CA LEU A 39 0.64 20.48 16.22
C LEU A 39 1.79 20.54 17.24
N ALA A 40 2.41 21.71 17.37
CA ALA A 40 3.47 21.95 18.36
C ALA A 40 3.00 21.65 19.79
N GLY A 41 1.77 22.04 20.14
CA GLY A 41 1.17 21.78 21.46
C GLY A 41 0.86 20.31 21.76
N ILE A 42 0.77 19.44 20.75
CA ILE A 42 0.54 18.00 20.97
C ILE A 42 1.87 17.25 21.09
N GLY A 43 2.74 17.41 20.10
CA GLY A 43 3.93 16.58 19.97
C GLY A 43 5.11 17.29 19.33
N GLY A 44 5.10 18.62 19.28
CA GLY A 44 6.10 19.41 18.54
C GLY A 44 5.86 19.39 17.03
N SER A 45 6.86 19.86 16.27
CA SER A 45 6.79 19.92 14.81
C SER A 45 6.98 18.54 14.18
N PRO A 46 6.00 18.02 13.41
CA PRO A 46 6.19 16.81 12.62
C PRO A 46 7.24 17.02 11.52
N LYS A 47 7.80 15.93 11.01
CA LYS A 47 8.75 15.94 9.88
C LYS A 47 8.11 16.51 8.61
N SER A 48 6.86 16.14 8.35
CA SER A 48 6.09 16.73 7.27
C SER A 48 4.61 16.79 7.62
N VAL A 49 3.93 17.81 7.08
CA VAL A 49 2.51 18.04 7.25
C VAL A 49 1.93 18.35 5.87
N LYS A 50 0.90 17.60 5.46
CA LYS A 50 0.25 17.79 4.16
C LYS A 50 -1.25 17.76 4.30
N LYS A 51 -1.91 18.80 3.81
CA LYS A 51 -3.37 18.82 3.69
C LYS A 51 -3.82 17.89 2.56
N LEU A 52 -4.75 16.98 2.87
CA LEU A 52 -5.36 16.07 1.92
C LEU A 52 -6.60 16.71 1.26
N ARG A 53 -7.05 16.12 0.15
CA ARG A 53 -8.28 16.56 -0.54
C ARG A 53 -9.54 16.39 0.32
N SER A 54 -9.50 15.54 1.34
CA SER A 54 -10.58 15.37 2.32
C SER A 54 -10.67 16.53 3.33
N GLY A 55 -9.65 17.40 3.39
CA GLY A 55 -9.51 18.43 4.43
C GLY A 55 -8.66 17.99 5.62
N ASP A 56 -8.37 16.69 5.76
CA ASP A 56 -7.52 16.12 6.81
C ASP A 56 -6.05 16.49 6.65
N LEU A 57 -5.27 16.30 7.72
CA LEU A 57 -3.81 16.42 7.68
C LEU A 57 -3.14 15.05 7.69
N LEU A 58 -2.29 14.80 6.70
CA LEU A 58 -1.29 13.74 6.73
C LEU A 58 -0.05 14.26 7.47
N LEU A 59 0.32 13.58 8.55
CA LEU A 59 1.49 13.87 9.36
C LEU A 59 2.54 12.78 9.15
N GLU A 60 3.80 13.17 9.01
CA GLU A 60 4.96 12.27 9.19
C GLU A 60 5.68 12.66 10.47
N THR A 61 5.80 11.73 11.42
CA THR A 61 6.43 11.96 12.72
C THR A 61 7.92 11.61 12.71
N ASN A 62 8.67 12.21 13.62
CA ASN A 62 10.11 12.02 13.78
C ASN A 62 10.47 10.84 14.69
N SER A 63 9.61 10.50 15.65
CA SER A 63 9.93 9.53 16.70
C SER A 63 8.71 8.78 17.23
N ALA A 64 8.96 7.69 17.96
CA ALA A 64 7.91 6.95 18.65
C ALA A 64 7.18 7.81 19.69
N VAL A 65 7.93 8.59 20.48
CA VAL A 65 7.36 9.52 21.47
C VAL A 65 6.40 10.51 20.81
N GLN A 66 6.82 11.15 19.71
CA GLN A 66 5.96 12.08 18.98
C GLN A 66 4.72 11.38 18.41
N THR A 67 4.89 10.18 17.84
CA THR A 67 3.78 9.36 17.32
C THR A 67 2.76 9.04 18.42
N LYS A 68 3.24 8.62 19.60
CA LYS A 68 2.42 8.33 20.77
C LYS A 68 1.64 9.56 21.22
N SER A 69 2.29 10.73 21.31
CA SER A 69 1.62 11.98 21.67
C SER A 69 0.46 12.32 20.72
N PHE A 70 0.67 12.16 19.40
CA PHE A 70 -0.40 12.39 18.42
C PHE A 70 -1.52 11.36 18.52
N LEU A 71 -1.20 10.06 18.70
CA LEU A 71 -2.22 9.01 18.83
C LEU A 71 -3.07 9.16 20.11
N LEU A 72 -2.52 9.74 21.18
CA LEU A 72 -3.23 10.00 22.43
C LEU A 72 -4.02 11.32 22.43
N ALA A 73 -3.82 12.17 21.42
CA ALA A 73 -4.47 13.48 21.36
C ALA A 73 -6.00 13.34 21.23
N LYS A 74 -6.73 13.97 22.15
CA LYS A 74 -8.20 14.02 22.15
C LYS A 74 -8.75 15.35 21.66
N SER A 75 -7.93 16.41 21.72
CA SER A 75 -8.29 17.74 21.25
C SER A 75 -7.18 18.36 20.39
N PHE A 76 -7.60 19.21 19.46
CA PHE A 76 -6.74 20.03 18.61
C PHE A 76 -7.40 21.41 18.46
N LEU A 77 -6.74 22.46 18.95
CA LEU A 77 -7.26 23.84 18.92
C LEU A 77 -8.72 23.94 19.43
N ASN A 78 -8.98 23.40 20.62
CA ASN A 78 -10.31 23.35 21.26
C ASN A 78 -11.40 22.54 20.51
N ASN A 79 -11.02 21.77 19.48
CA ASN A 79 -11.94 20.88 18.79
C ASN A 79 -11.57 19.42 19.11
N PRO A 80 -12.57 18.51 19.19
CA PRO A 80 -12.28 17.08 19.27
C PRO A 80 -11.52 16.64 18.02
N VAL A 81 -10.50 15.81 18.20
CA VAL A 81 -9.66 15.32 17.09
C VAL A 81 -9.63 13.80 17.09
N THR A 82 -9.55 13.22 15.89
CA THR A 82 -9.30 11.80 15.69
C THR A 82 -7.98 11.65 14.97
N VAL A 83 -7.07 10.86 15.55
CA VAL A 83 -5.78 10.53 14.93
C VAL A 83 -5.74 9.04 14.64
N THR A 84 -5.45 8.68 13.39
CA THR A 84 -5.37 7.28 12.93
C THR A 84 -4.09 7.03 12.16
N LEU A 85 -3.72 5.76 12.01
CA LEU A 85 -2.59 5.38 11.16
C LEU A 85 -2.93 5.58 9.69
N HIS A 86 -1.98 6.08 8.91
CA HIS A 86 -2.11 6.04 7.46
C HIS A 86 -2.07 4.58 6.97
N ARG A 87 -3.13 4.16 6.28
CA ARG A 87 -3.39 2.78 5.84
C ARG A 87 -2.26 2.07 5.10
N THR A 88 -1.45 2.79 4.32
CA THR A 88 -0.46 2.19 3.40
C THR A 88 0.93 2.75 3.50
N LEU A 89 1.15 3.84 4.26
CA LEU A 89 2.46 4.48 4.32
C LEU A 89 3.28 3.96 5.51
N ASN A 90 2.64 3.25 6.45
CA ASN A 90 3.29 2.56 7.56
C ASN A 90 3.62 1.10 7.25
N SER A 91 3.63 0.75 5.97
CA SER A 91 4.06 -0.58 5.54
C SER A 91 4.82 -0.50 4.23
N CYS A 92 5.76 -1.41 4.07
CA CYS A 92 6.48 -1.60 2.82
C CYS A 92 6.48 -3.08 2.46
N ARG A 93 6.67 -3.37 1.17
CA ARG A 93 6.69 -4.74 0.67
C ARG A 93 8.02 -5.06 0.04
N GLY A 94 8.58 -6.20 0.41
CA GLY A 94 9.82 -6.72 -0.12
C GLY A 94 9.64 -8.10 -0.75
N VAL A 95 10.59 -8.51 -1.57
CA VAL A 95 10.72 -9.87 -2.08
C VAL A 95 12.06 -10.42 -1.60
N ILE A 96 12.01 -11.58 -0.96
CA ILE A 96 13.17 -12.42 -0.72
C ILE A 96 13.15 -13.61 -1.67
N SER A 97 14.32 -14.13 -2.01
CA SER A 97 14.48 -15.15 -3.05
C SER A 97 15.50 -16.19 -2.60
N ASP A 98 15.04 -17.30 -2.04
CA ASP A 98 15.92 -18.36 -1.54
C ASP A 98 15.31 -19.74 -1.73
N ASN A 99 16.14 -20.70 -2.16
CA ASN A 99 15.71 -22.07 -2.41
C ASN A 99 15.42 -22.84 -1.11
N GLU A 100 16.07 -22.49 0.00
CA GLU A 100 15.86 -23.19 1.28
C GLU A 100 14.44 -22.97 1.81
N LEU A 101 13.85 -21.82 1.49
CA LEU A 101 12.46 -21.50 1.83
C LEU A 101 11.44 -22.25 0.98
N MET A 102 11.83 -23.09 0.02
CA MET A 102 10.87 -23.81 -0.84
C MET A 102 9.99 -24.80 -0.08
N LYS A 103 10.47 -25.30 1.05
CA LYS A 103 9.75 -26.30 1.88
C LYS A 103 8.93 -25.66 3.00
N SER A 104 9.18 -24.40 3.32
CA SER A 104 8.48 -23.71 4.40
C SER A 104 7.12 -23.17 3.96
N THR A 105 6.12 -23.26 4.84
CA THR A 105 4.81 -22.68 4.58
C THR A 105 4.83 -21.16 4.77
N GLU A 106 3.77 -20.46 4.35
CA GLU A 106 3.68 -19.01 4.57
C GLU A 106 3.56 -18.68 6.07
N GLU A 107 2.89 -19.54 6.82
CA GLU A 107 2.69 -19.43 8.27
C GLU A 107 4.01 -19.60 9.04
N GLU A 108 4.80 -20.62 8.71
CA GLU A 108 6.12 -20.85 9.32
C GLU A 108 7.07 -19.67 9.07
N ILE A 109 7.08 -19.14 7.84
CA ILE A 109 7.89 -17.96 7.49
C ILE A 109 7.38 -16.73 8.26
N LEU A 110 6.07 -16.55 8.36
CA LEU A 110 5.47 -15.42 9.08
C LEU A 110 5.84 -15.47 10.56
N GLU A 111 5.74 -16.64 11.19
CA GLU A 111 6.12 -16.85 12.59
C GLU A 111 7.60 -16.51 12.81
N GLY A 112 8.49 -17.11 12.00
CA GLY A 112 9.94 -16.92 12.12
C GLY A 112 10.44 -15.50 11.81
N LEU A 113 9.67 -14.71 11.03
CA LEU A 113 10.04 -13.33 10.67
C LEU A 113 9.21 -12.25 11.39
N SER A 114 8.24 -12.63 12.23
CA SER A 114 7.35 -11.70 12.93
C SER A 114 8.11 -10.69 13.82
N SER A 115 9.16 -11.14 14.49
CA SER A 115 10.04 -10.31 15.33
C SER A 115 10.83 -9.26 14.53
N GLN A 116 10.97 -9.45 13.21
CA GLN A 116 11.61 -8.52 12.28
C GLN A 116 10.58 -7.61 11.58
N GLY A 117 9.35 -7.52 12.12
CA GLY A 117 8.31 -6.62 11.64
C GLY A 117 7.51 -7.15 10.44
N VAL A 118 7.65 -8.43 10.07
CA VAL A 118 6.82 -9.04 9.02
C VAL A 118 5.41 -9.27 9.55
N THR A 119 4.42 -8.79 8.79
CA THR A 119 2.99 -8.86 9.12
C THR A 119 2.19 -9.71 8.14
N THR A 120 2.72 -9.93 6.93
CA THR A 120 2.08 -10.77 5.92
C THR A 120 3.15 -11.38 5.05
N VAL A 121 2.99 -12.66 4.75
CA VAL A 121 3.83 -13.43 3.83
C VAL A 121 2.95 -13.86 2.66
N LYS A 122 3.53 -13.84 1.45
CA LYS A 122 2.86 -14.38 0.26
C LYS A 122 3.87 -14.99 -0.70
N ARG A 123 3.76 -16.28 -0.96
CA ARG A 123 4.58 -17.01 -1.92
C ARG A 123 4.12 -16.71 -3.34
N ILE A 124 5.11 -16.52 -4.21
CA ILE A 124 4.85 -16.35 -5.64
C ILE A 124 4.76 -17.73 -6.27
N PHE A 125 3.67 -17.98 -6.99
CA PHE A 125 3.47 -19.17 -7.80
C PHE A 125 3.62 -18.85 -9.28
N MET A 126 4.21 -19.78 -10.03
CA MET A 126 4.35 -19.72 -11.47
C MET A 126 3.43 -20.75 -12.12
N LYS A 127 2.70 -20.36 -13.15
CA LYS A 127 1.88 -21.28 -13.94
C LYS A 127 2.77 -22.06 -14.91
N LYS A 128 2.80 -23.39 -14.80
CA LYS A 128 3.42 -24.30 -15.77
C LYS A 128 2.31 -25.14 -16.41
N GLY A 129 1.88 -24.76 -17.60
CA GLY A 129 0.71 -25.38 -18.24
C GLY A 129 -0.56 -25.13 -17.42
N THR A 130 -1.19 -26.20 -16.93
CA THR A 130 -2.41 -26.14 -16.10
C THR A 130 -2.12 -26.04 -14.60
N THR A 131 -0.90 -26.32 -14.15
CA THR A 131 -0.56 -26.36 -12.72
C THR A 131 0.12 -25.09 -12.24
N LEU A 132 -0.06 -24.78 -10.95
CA LEU A 132 0.66 -23.73 -10.24
C LEU A 132 1.82 -24.36 -9.47
N VAL A 133 3.03 -23.87 -9.72
CA VAL A 133 4.25 -24.35 -9.06
C VAL A 133 4.79 -23.24 -8.17
N ALA A 134 5.02 -23.56 -6.91
CA ALA A 134 5.67 -22.66 -5.96
C ALA A 134 7.03 -22.21 -6.49
N THR A 135 7.38 -20.95 -6.25
CA THR A 135 8.71 -20.42 -6.55
C THR A 135 9.47 -20.12 -5.27
N LYS A 136 10.78 -19.94 -5.41
CA LYS A 136 11.69 -19.50 -4.34
C LYS A 136 11.44 -18.06 -3.87
N HIS A 137 10.55 -17.34 -4.55
CA HIS A 137 10.28 -15.94 -4.30
C HIS A 137 9.10 -15.78 -3.34
N VAL A 138 9.34 -15.05 -2.26
CA VAL A 138 8.35 -14.78 -1.21
C VAL A 138 8.24 -13.28 -1.02
N ILE A 139 7.02 -12.76 -1.09
CA ILE A 139 6.70 -11.36 -0.80
C ILE A 139 6.47 -11.24 0.70
N LEU A 140 7.16 -10.31 1.33
CA LEU A 140 7.01 -9.95 2.74
C LEU A 140 6.39 -8.56 2.82
N THR A 141 5.40 -8.39 3.70
CA THR A 141 4.87 -7.08 4.08
C THR A 141 5.40 -6.74 5.46
N PHE A 142 6.15 -5.66 5.56
CA PHE A 142 6.70 -5.15 6.81
C PHE A 142 5.80 -4.05 7.37
N ASN A 143 5.71 -3.93 8.69
CA ASN A 143 5.10 -2.79 9.37
C ASN A 143 6.05 -1.58 9.46
N THR A 144 7.13 -1.56 8.68
CA THR A 144 8.10 -0.46 8.65
C THR A 144 7.85 0.44 7.44
N THR A 145 8.23 1.71 7.57
CA THR A 145 8.18 2.68 6.47
C THR A 145 9.34 2.52 5.47
N LYS A 146 10.45 1.94 5.94
CA LYS A 146 11.64 1.66 5.13
C LYS A 146 11.84 0.15 5.01
N LEU A 147 12.17 -0.28 3.80
CA LEU A 147 12.44 -1.68 3.52
C LEU A 147 13.78 -2.10 4.13
N PRO A 148 13.82 -3.15 4.97
CA PRO A 148 15.09 -3.71 5.43
C PRO A 148 15.88 -4.25 4.24
N SER A 149 17.20 -4.04 4.19
CA SER A 149 18.06 -4.54 3.12
C SER A 149 18.21 -6.08 3.14
N THR A 150 18.12 -6.66 4.33
CA THR A 150 18.27 -8.09 4.60
C THR A 150 17.30 -8.51 5.69
N VAL A 151 16.82 -9.75 5.64
CA VAL A 151 16.11 -10.41 6.74
C VAL A 151 16.79 -11.73 7.07
N LYS A 152 16.79 -12.12 8.35
CA LYS A 152 17.31 -13.41 8.80
C LYS A 152 16.16 -14.42 8.90
N ALA A 153 16.10 -15.38 7.99
CA ALA A 153 15.10 -16.45 8.02
C ALA A 153 15.75 -17.73 8.57
N GLY A 154 15.45 -18.08 9.81
CA GLY A 154 16.15 -19.18 10.50
C GLY A 154 17.66 -18.92 10.58
N TYR A 155 18.46 -19.77 9.94
CA TYR A 155 19.92 -19.62 9.88
C TYR A 155 20.43 -18.85 8.64
N ILE A 156 19.58 -18.55 7.65
CA ILE A 156 19.99 -17.84 6.42
C ILE A 156 19.70 -16.34 6.46
N TYR A 157 20.52 -15.58 5.72
CA TYR A 157 20.33 -14.15 5.50
C TYR A 157 19.84 -13.90 4.06
N CYS A 158 18.59 -13.49 3.92
CA CYS A 158 17.97 -13.21 2.64
C CYS A 158 18.06 -11.71 2.34
N LYS A 159 18.63 -11.35 1.17
CA LYS A 159 18.53 -9.98 0.66
C LYS A 159 17.09 -9.67 0.28
N THR A 160 16.57 -8.54 0.75
CA THR A 160 15.23 -8.08 0.44
C THR A 160 15.31 -7.07 -0.71
N ARG A 161 14.49 -7.27 -1.73
CA ARG A 161 14.32 -6.32 -2.84
C ARG A 161 12.94 -5.67 -2.76
N LEU A 162 12.80 -4.42 -3.21
CA LEU A 162 11.49 -3.77 -3.24
C LEU A 162 10.50 -4.59 -4.08
N TYR A 163 9.33 -4.88 -3.52
CA TYR A 163 8.26 -5.51 -4.28
C TYR A 163 7.52 -4.45 -5.09
N ILE A 164 7.68 -4.54 -6.40
CA ILE A 164 6.96 -3.72 -7.37
C ILE A 164 5.80 -4.55 -7.92
N PRO A 165 4.54 -4.20 -7.59
CA PRO A 165 3.39 -4.92 -8.12
C PRO A 165 3.35 -4.79 -9.65
N LYS A 166 2.72 -5.77 -10.32
CA LYS A 166 2.51 -5.65 -11.77
C LYS A 166 1.40 -4.62 -12.05
N PRO A 167 1.52 -3.82 -13.12
CA PRO A 167 0.44 -2.95 -13.57
C PRO A 167 -0.86 -3.72 -13.81
N ILE A 168 -1.99 -3.14 -13.39
CA ILE A 168 -3.33 -3.70 -13.60
C ILE A 168 -3.63 -3.67 -15.10
N ARG A 169 -3.98 -4.82 -15.69
CA ARG A 169 -3.97 -5.03 -17.15
C ARG A 169 -5.25 -4.64 -17.89
N CYS A 170 -6.40 -4.73 -17.24
CA CYS A 170 -7.71 -4.65 -17.91
C CYS A 170 -8.46 -3.33 -17.73
N GLN A 171 -7.95 -2.45 -16.86
CA GLN A 171 -8.56 -1.16 -16.56
C GLN A 171 -7.59 -0.05 -16.94
N ARG A 172 -8.09 1.20 -17.02
CA ARG A 172 -7.20 2.36 -17.11
C ARG A 172 -6.19 2.28 -15.96
N PHE A 173 -4.90 2.29 -16.30
CA PHE A 173 -3.83 2.22 -15.32
C PHE A 173 -4.03 3.27 -14.22
N GLY A 174 -3.72 2.91 -12.97
CA GLY A 174 -3.94 3.76 -11.79
C GLY A 174 -5.30 3.62 -11.09
N HIS A 175 -6.24 2.83 -11.62
CA HIS A 175 -7.51 2.50 -10.95
C HIS A 175 -7.60 1.01 -10.61
N SER A 176 -7.89 0.69 -9.35
CA SER A 176 -8.27 -0.67 -8.96
C SER A 176 -9.71 -0.96 -9.37
N ARG A 177 -10.05 -2.26 -9.48
CA ARG A 177 -11.41 -2.72 -9.83
C ARG A 177 -12.51 -2.19 -8.90
N THR A 178 -12.16 -1.88 -7.65
CA THR A 178 -13.03 -1.27 -6.64
C THR A 178 -13.02 0.27 -6.65
N ALA A 179 -11.97 0.90 -7.18
CA ALA A 179 -11.84 2.36 -7.26
C ALA A 179 -12.30 2.95 -8.60
N SER A 180 -12.49 2.11 -9.63
CA SER A 180 -13.09 2.51 -10.89
C SER A 180 -14.59 2.75 -10.70
N ARG A 181 -15.01 4.02 -10.63
CA ARG A 181 -16.43 4.43 -10.70
C ARG A 181 -17.04 4.27 -12.11
N GLY A 182 -16.29 3.68 -13.06
CA GLY A 182 -16.70 3.49 -14.44
C GLY A 182 -17.23 2.08 -14.72
N ARG A 183 -18.06 1.95 -15.76
CA ARG A 183 -18.51 0.66 -16.29
C ARG A 183 -17.30 -0.17 -16.73
N GLN A 184 -17.36 -1.48 -16.49
CA GLN A 184 -16.27 -2.40 -16.82
C GLN A 184 -16.00 -2.38 -18.33
N THR A 185 -14.76 -2.05 -18.71
CA THR A 185 -14.33 -2.04 -20.11
C THR A 185 -13.89 -3.44 -20.52
N CYS A 186 -14.32 -3.90 -21.68
CA CYS A 186 -13.90 -5.14 -22.29
C CYS A 186 -12.39 -5.09 -22.62
N CYS A 187 -11.64 -6.11 -22.19
CA CYS A 187 -10.20 -6.17 -22.42
C CYS A 187 -9.84 -6.41 -23.89
N LYS A 188 -10.77 -6.94 -24.69
CA LYS A 188 -10.54 -7.30 -26.09
C LYS A 188 -10.84 -6.15 -27.05
N CYS A 189 -12.01 -5.50 -26.92
CA CYS A 189 -12.49 -4.49 -27.88
C CYS A 189 -12.69 -3.09 -27.28
N ALA A 190 -12.35 -2.88 -26.01
CA ALA A 190 -12.55 -1.61 -25.30
C ALA A 190 -14.01 -1.10 -25.19
N SER A 191 -15.02 -1.88 -25.55
CA SER A 191 -16.44 -1.58 -25.29
C SER A 191 -16.76 -1.63 -23.78
N VAL A 192 -17.79 -0.91 -23.35
CA VAL A 192 -18.33 -0.93 -21.98
C VAL A 192 -19.69 -1.63 -21.87
N ASP A 193 -20.17 -2.21 -22.98
CA ASP A 193 -21.53 -2.74 -23.10
C ASP A 193 -21.64 -4.19 -22.63
N HIS A 194 -20.50 -4.89 -22.56
CA HIS A 194 -20.45 -6.30 -22.21
C HIS A 194 -19.18 -6.63 -21.42
N PRO A 195 -19.20 -7.71 -20.60
CA PRO A 195 -18.00 -8.22 -19.98
C PRO A 195 -17.06 -8.85 -21.01
N THR A 196 -15.79 -9.01 -20.65
CA THR A 196 -14.77 -9.61 -21.55
C THR A 196 -15.06 -11.08 -21.87
N SER A 197 -15.76 -11.80 -20.99
CA SER A 197 -16.18 -13.18 -21.20
C SER A 197 -17.09 -13.34 -22.40
N ASP A 198 -17.94 -12.34 -22.65
CA ASP A 198 -19.03 -12.42 -23.64
C ASP A 198 -18.67 -11.66 -24.93
N CYS A 199 -17.40 -11.29 -25.07
CA CYS A 199 -16.91 -10.51 -26.19
C CYS A 199 -16.82 -11.35 -27.47
N GLN A 200 -17.64 -10.99 -28.47
CA GLN A 200 -17.62 -11.58 -29.81
C GLN A 200 -16.87 -10.74 -30.87
N SER A 201 -16.28 -9.61 -30.49
CA SER A 201 -15.51 -8.77 -31.42
C SER A 201 -14.31 -9.53 -31.98
N ALA A 202 -14.20 -9.58 -33.31
CA ALA A 202 -13.02 -10.09 -34.02
C ALA A 202 -11.87 -9.07 -34.00
N GLU A 203 -12.19 -7.78 -33.97
CA GLU A 203 -11.20 -6.71 -33.86
C GLU A 203 -10.79 -6.51 -32.41
N LEU A 204 -9.48 -6.52 -32.18
CA LEU A 204 -8.90 -6.18 -30.89
C LEU A 204 -8.60 -4.69 -30.84
N LEU A 205 -9.00 -4.04 -29.75
CA LEU A 205 -8.71 -2.65 -29.49
C LEU A 205 -8.30 -2.48 -28.03
N CYS A 206 -7.10 -1.96 -27.82
CA CYS A 206 -6.58 -1.73 -26.50
C CYS A 206 -7.25 -0.51 -25.87
N ALA A 207 -7.92 -0.70 -24.73
CA ALA A 207 -8.53 0.40 -23.99
C ALA A 207 -7.52 1.49 -23.55
N ASN A 208 -6.23 1.12 -23.40
CA ASN A 208 -5.18 1.97 -22.84
C ASN A 208 -4.37 2.75 -23.89
N CYS A 209 -4.00 2.14 -25.01
CA CYS A 209 -3.18 2.78 -26.06
C CYS A 209 -3.90 2.93 -27.40
N LYS A 210 -5.14 2.42 -27.53
CA LYS A 210 -5.96 2.45 -28.75
C LYS A 210 -5.36 1.74 -29.96
N GLN A 211 -4.44 0.80 -29.74
CA GLN A 211 -3.83 -0.03 -30.78
C GLN A 211 -4.52 -1.40 -30.94
N HIS A 212 -4.24 -2.09 -32.05
CA HIS A 212 -4.82 -3.38 -32.45
C HIS A 212 -4.29 -4.57 -31.65
N HIS A 213 -4.55 -4.57 -30.35
CA HIS A 213 -4.29 -5.69 -29.45
C HIS A 213 -5.18 -5.59 -28.22
N SER A 214 -5.34 -6.68 -27.49
CA SER A 214 -6.06 -6.67 -26.22
C SER A 214 -5.32 -5.85 -25.15
N ALA A 215 -6.06 -5.32 -24.17
CA ALA A 215 -5.51 -4.51 -23.08
C ALA A 215 -4.48 -5.25 -22.20
N ASP A 216 -4.54 -6.58 -22.18
CA ASP A 216 -3.64 -7.46 -21.41
C ASP A 216 -2.36 -7.87 -22.14
N SER A 217 -2.18 -7.43 -23.39
CA SER A 217 -0.96 -7.64 -24.17
C SER A 217 0.27 -7.05 -23.47
N LYS A 218 1.36 -7.84 -23.41
CA LYS A 218 2.66 -7.42 -22.87
C LYS A 218 3.36 -6.40 -23.78
N ASP A 219 2.94 -6.31 -25.03
CA ASP A 219 3.54 -5.42 -26.02
C ASP A 219 2.95 -4.02 -26.02
N CYS A 220 1.86 -3.81 -25.27
CA CYS A 220 1.23 -2.52 -25.08
C CYS A 220 2.24 -1.46 -24.62
N PRO A 221 2.45 -0.36 -25.35
CA PRO A 221 3.42 0.68 -25.00
C PRO A 221 3.05 1.36 -23.67
N GLN A 222 1.75 1.55 -23.42
CA GLN A 222 1.28 2.12 -22.17
C GLN A 222 1.52 1.16 -20.98
N TRP A 223 1.45 -0.15 -21.19
CA TRP A 223 1.79 -1.14 -20.16
C TRP A 223 3.28 -1.10 -19.82
N LYS A 224 4.15 -1.00 -20.83
CA LYS A 224 5.61 -0.88 -20.65
C LYS A 224 5.94 0.41 -19.88
N LYS A 225 5.30 1.53 -20.22
CA LYS A 225 5.45 2.80 -19.51
C LYS A 225 4.99 2.72 -18.05
N GLU A 226 3.80 2.18 -17.79
CA GLU A 226 3.27 2.02 -16.43
C GLU A 226 4.16 1.10 -15.57
N LYS A 227 4.72 0.05 -16.18
CA LYS A 227 5.68 -0.82 -15.50
C LYS A 227 6.92 -0.06 -15.05
N GLN A 228 7.47 0.81 -15.91
CA GLN A 228 8.62 1.65 -15.55
C GLN A 228 8.27 2.65 -14.44
N ILE A 229 7.09 3.28 -14.49
CA ILE A 229 6.63 4.21 -13.43
C ILE A 229 6.57 3.52 -12.07
N GLN A 230 6.15 2.25 -12.04
CA GLN A 230 6.08 1.47 -10.81
C GLN A 230 7.45 0.97 -10.32
N GLU A 231 8.48 0.98 -11.18
CA GLU A 231 9.84 0.55 -10.87
C GLU A 231 10.73 1.67 -10.27
N VAL A 232 10.27 2.93 -10.27
CA VAL A 232 10.93 4.11 -9.68
C VAL A 232 10.48 4.33 -8.23
#